data_AF-B8CDE9-F1
#
_entry.id   AF-B8CDE9-F1
#
_cell.length_a   1.000
_cell.length_b   1.000
_cell.length_c   1.000
_cell.angle_alpha   90.00
_cell.angle_beta   90.00
_cell.angle_gamma   90.00
#
_symmetry.space_group_name_H-M   'P 1'
#
loop_
_entity.id
_entity.type
_entity.pdbx_description
1 polymer ?
#
loop_
_entity_poly.entity_id
_entity_poly.type
_entity_poly.pdbx_seq_one_letter_code
_entity_poly.pdbx_strand_id
1 'polypeptide(L)'
;MTTPHMKRGIAALALVALCANVALNIFTSNSYGGGGDGVTRRRLDGTSPNTAASDSTQIAKDDVNINGDDDQEDAESYYFHMRHRIARGLIKRGYDRDSERFKDLLNKRVAEVIEERRKVAHTRTLERRLKSGWKHVWLGTHRGEENRALVDEEQTPDLSPLTVCGRPADLGTLKDFNLLRDYSVCPGGVSQDVLLLEGSQTFGRTGNNLIEFLHALQFSRDKNVVLGIMSDSWAFQVILKMWMAIEDTENWESQFEEAFCCRIFHSQEELEGWNVIHKDTKELFGYLSGAPLEEYVASQEDSIRTLFEHYNTGDGVDKRDNPVQDMCSGIDAIFGEQRSSVYYSVIHSRHLEGAPGVRLMKRMERLSGCDPTAALEMRPDYIKSILEPLGMMQHPIVLVTDGQDFSVIQRLLTDSQIGPRLHVVPEEASWVGGDLTLAILSDVFIGNPASSFSGFIAKSRLALGFGHNYLFRAKNANDRWVTVCGDNCVFDSEIMMTMA
;
A
#
# COMPACT_ATOMS: atom_id res chain seq x y z
N MET A 1 -13.89 71.25 29.68
CA MET A 1 -12.76 71.63 28.81
C MET A 1 -11.91 70.39 28.58
N THR A 2 -11.69 70.02 27.30
CA THR A 2 -10.51 69.34 26.71
C THR A 2 -9.95 68.08 27.39
N THR A 3 -9.65 66.93 26.77
CA THR A 3 -9.75 66.34 25.43
C THR A 3 -9.24 64.87 25.57
N PRO A 4 -9.41 63.99 24.57
CA PRO A 4 -9.30 62.54 24.70
C PRO A 4 -7.95 61.96 24.23
N HIS A 5 -7.46 60.89 24.87
CA HIS A 5 -6.50 59.95 24.28
C HIS A 5 -6.47 58.63 25.06
N MET A 6 -7.20 57.60 24.61
CA MET A 6 -6.85 56.20 24.87
C MET A 6 -7.68 55.26 23.97
N LYS A 7 -7.29 55.16 22.70
CA LYS A 7 -7.62 54.04 21.81
C LYS A 7 -6.42 53.81 20.89
N ARG A 8 -5.40 53.12 21.41
CA ARG A 8 -4.28 52.50 20.69
C ARG A 8 -3.43 51.78 21.74
N GLY A 9 -3.83 50.56 22.10
CA GLY A 9 -3.12 49.79 23.12
C GLY A 9 -3.57 48.34 23.33
N ILE A 10 -4.46 47.80 22.48
CA ILE A 10 -4.92 46.40 22.60
C ILE A 10 -4.72 45.61 21.29
N ALA A 11 -4.43 46.26 20.16
CA ALA A 11 -4.20 45.57 18.88
C ALA A 11 -2.74 45.09 18.65
N ALA A 12 -1.79 45.42 19.52
CA ALA A 12 -0.37 45.06 19.35
C ALA A 12 0.08 43.85 20.21
N LEU A 13 -0.74 43.38 21.14
CA LEU A 13 -0.45 42.21 21.99
C LEU A 13 -1.07 40.91 21.44
N ALA A 14 -2.02 40.99 20.51
CA ALA A 14 -2.60 39.83 19.83
C ALA A 14 -1.77 39.35 18.62
N LEU A 15 -0.85 40.18 18.09
CA LEU A 15 -0.03 39.82 16.93
C LEU A 15 1.32 39.17 17.28
N VAL A 16 1.77 39.29 18.54
CA VAL A 16 3.01 38.65 19.03
C VAL A 16 2.74 37.24 19.59
N ALA A 17 1.50 36.96 20.02
CA ALA A 17 1.07 35.63 20.45
C ALA A 17 0.78 34.66 19.28
N LEU A 18 0.55 35.18 18.06
CA LEU A 18 0.30 34.36 16.87
C LEU A 18 1.58 33.88 16.16
N CYS A 19 2.74 34.46 16.44
CA CYS A 19 4.02 34.06 15.83
C CYS A 19 4.89 33.17 16.73
N ALA A 20 4.48 32.90 17.98
CA ALA A 20 5.24 32.07 18.92
C ALA A 20 4.76 30.60 18.99
N ASN A 21 3.55 30.28 18.50
CA ASN A 21 3.01 28.90 18.53
C ASN A 21 3.28 28.07 17.26
N VAL A 22 3.92 28.65 16.23
CA VAL A 22 4.32 27.91 15.01
C VAL A 22 5.73 27.30 15.13
N ALA A 23 6.47 27.61 16.21
CA ALA A 23 7.88 27.19 16.37
C ALA A 23 8.12 26.09 17.41
N LEU A 24 7.08 25.48 18.01
CA LEU A 24 7.26 24.52 19.11
C LEU A 24 6.69 23.10 18.91
N ASN A 25 6.28 22.71 17.70
CA ASN A 25 5.89 21.32 17.40
C ASN A 25 6.63 20.70 16.19
N ILE A 26 7.76 21.28 15.78
CA ILE A 26 8.72 20.64 14.87
C ILE A 26 9.90 20.14 15.69
N PHE A 27 9.70 19.09 16.49
CA PHE A 27 10.80 18.35 17.14
C PHE A 27 10.39 16.92 17.49
N THR A 28 10.10 16.10 16.47
CA THR A 28 10.42 14.66 16.47
C THR A 28 10.60 14.19 15.03
N SER A 29 11.71 14.58 14.40
CA SER A 29 12.25 13.88 13.24
C SER A 29 13.78 13.92 13.32
N ASN A 30 14.37 12.81 13.75
CA ASN A 30 15.82 12.63 13.82
C ASN A 30 16.44 12.72 12.42
N SER A 31 17.20 13.77 12.17
CA SER A 31 18.13 13.89 11.05
C SER A 31 19.57 13.78 11.56
N TYR A 32 20.25 12.67 11.25
CA TYR A 32 21.71 12.61 11.32
C TYR A 32 22.28 13.30 10.08
N GLY A 33 22.72 14.55 10.24
CA GLY A 33 23.49 15.30 9.26
C GLY A 33 24.96 15.28 9.62
N GLY A 34 25.79 14.74 8.72
CA GLY A 34 27.25 14.78 8.81
C GLY A 34 27.81 16.18 8.61
N GLY A 35 28.80 16.52 9.43
CA GLY A 35 29.67 17.68 9.23
C GLY A 35 30.76 17.36 8.21
N GLY A 36 30.93 18.25 7.23
CA GLY A 36 32.01 18.20 6.27
C GLY A 36 33.30 18.84 6.81
N ASP A 37 34.40 18.52 6.16
CA ASP A 37 35.57 19.39 6.08
C ASP A 37 36.13 19.32 4.66
N GLY A 38 36.33 20.51 4.08
CA GLY A 38 36.93 20.69 2.77
C GLY A 38 38.45 20.82 2.85
N VAL A 39 39.15 20.30 1.84
CA VAL A 39 40.53 20.72 1.53
C VAL A 39 40.73 20.81 0.02
N THR A 40 41.18 21.99 -0.40
CA THR A 40 41.59 22.41 -1.74
C THR A 40 42.91 21.78 -2.23
N ARG A 41 42.93 21.45 -3.54
CA ARG A 41 44.02 21.47 -4.53
C ARG A 41 45.39 20.82 -4.21
N ARG A 42 45.79 19.88 -5.08
CA ARG A 42 47.04 19.98 -5.86
C ARG A 42 47.03 19.10 -7.12
N ARG A 43 47.42 19.72 -8.24
CA ARG A 43 47.89 19.11 -9.50
C ARG A 43 49.13 18.26 -9.23
N LEU A 44 49.23 17.10 -9.87
CA LEU A 44 50.48 16.59 -10.45
C LEU A 44 50.17 15.79 -11.72
N ASP A 45 50.92 16.11 -12.77
CA ASP A 45 50.95 15.45 -14.07
C ASP A 45 51.48 14.01 -13.96
N GLY A 46 51.01 13.13 -14.84
CA GLY A 46 51.51 11.77 -14.97
C GLY A 46 50.96 11.08 -16.21
N THR A 47 51.81 10.98 -17.22
CA THR A 47 51.58 10.41 -18.56
C THR A 47 51.42 8.89 -18.61
N SER A 48 50.73 8.45 -19.68
CA SER A 48 50.94 7.21 -20.48
C SER A 48 49.96 6.04 -20.26
N PRO A 49 49.89 5.05 -21.17
CA PRO A 49 48.87 4.97 -22.23
C PRO A 49 48.03 3.67 -22.12
N ASN A 50 46.95 3.53 -22.89
CA ASN A 50 46.60 2.29 -23.59
C ASN A 50 45.25 2.39 -24.32
N THR A 51 45.36 2.34 -25.65
CA THR A 51 44.33 1.95 -26.60
C THR A 51 44.11 0.43 -26.56
N ALA A 52 42.90 -0.03 -26.19
CA ALA A 52 42.28 -1.29 -26.64
C ALA A 52 40.98 -1.56 -25.83
N ALA A 53 39.87 -0.92 -26.19
CA ALA A 53 38.54 -1.29 -25.66
C ALA A 53 37.35 -0.73 -26.48
N SER A 54 37.46 -0.61 -27.81
CA SER A 54 36.39 -0.02 -28.63
C SER A 54 35.36 -1.01 -29.21
N ASP A 55 35.60 -2.32 -29.20
CA ASP A 55 34.78 -3.24 -30.02
C ASP A 55 33.62 -3.94 -29.30
N SER A 56 33.57 -3.91 -27.95
CA SER A 56 32.51 -4.64 -27.20
C SER A 56 31.29 -3.79 -26.83
N THR A 57 31.38 -2.47 -26.98
CA THR A 57 30.30 -1.52 -26.65
C THR A 57 29.38 -1.22 -27.84
N GLN A 58 29.76 -1.65 -29.05
CA GLN A 58 28.96 -1.43 -30.27
C GLN A 58 27.72 -2.34 -30.33
N ILE A 59 27.84 -3.59 -29.84
CA ILE A 59 26.75 -4.58 -29.89
C ILE A 59 25.55 -4.18 -28.99
N ALA A 60 25.79 -3.39 -27.94
CA ALA A 60 24.71 -2.88 -27.08
C ALA A 60 24.00 -1.64 -27.66
N LYS A 61 24.65 -0.91 -28.56
CA LYS A 61 24.12 0.35 -29.13
C LYS A 61 23.22 0.12 -30.34
N ASP A 62 23.45 -0.96 -31.08
CA ASP A 62 22.71 -1.20 -32.33
C ASP A 62 21.37 -1.95 -32.13
N ASP A 63 21.16 -2.59 -30.97
CA ASP A 63 19.97 -3.44 -30.72
C ASP A 63 18.91 -2.83 -29.78
N VAL A 64 19.14 -1.60 -29.29
CA VAL A 64 18.24 -0.94 -28.33
C VAL A 64 18.04 0.52 -28.74
N ASN A 65 17.12 0.74 -29.69
CA ASN A 65 16.62 2.09 -29.98
C ASN A 65 15.58 2.47 -28.90
N ILE A 66 16.05 2.75 -27.68
CA ILE A 66 15.26 3.31 -26.59
C ILE A 66 15.61 4.79 -26.49
N ASN A 67 14.66 5.64 -26.83
CA ASN A 67 14.81 7.09 -26.75
C ASN A 67 14.66 7.54 -25.29
N GLY A 68 15.77 7.73 -24.59
CA GLY A 68 15.82 8.39 -23.29
C GLY A 68 17.14 8.14 -22.56
N ASP A 69 17.91 9.19 -22.30
CA ASP A 69 19.20 9.11 -21.59
C ASP A 69 19.07 8.47 -20.19
N ASP A 70 17.91 8.58 -19.55
CA ASP A 70 17.61 7.99 -18.23
C ASP A 70 17.34 6.47 -18.28
N ASP A 71 16.79 5.94 -19.39
CA ASP A 71 16.47 4.52 -19.53
C ASP A 71 17.74 3.68 -19.82
N GLN A 72 18.79 4.35 -20.30
CA GLN A 72 20.08 3.73 -20.56
C GLN A 72 20.85 3.45 -19.26
N GLU A 73 20.78 4.35 -18.27
CA GLU A 73 21.50 4.21 -16.99
C GLU A 73 20.98 3.03 -16.15
N ASP A 74 19.66 2.82 -16.11
CA ASP A 74 19.04 1.69 -15.38
C ASP A 74 19.29 0.33 -16.06
N ALA A 75 19.28 0.30 -17.40
CA ALA A 75 19.59 -0.90 -18.17
C ALA A 75 21.08 -1.30 -18.02
N GLU A 76 21.97 -0.31 -18.01
CA GLU A 76 23.40 -0.50 -17.79
C GLU A 76 23.68 -1.00 -16.37
N SER A 77 23.02 -0.43 -15.34
CA SER A 77 23.14 -0.87 -13.95
C SER A 77 22.68 -2.32 -13.75
N TYR A 78 21.51 -2.68 -14.31
CA TYR A 78 21.02 -4.05 -14.27
C TYR A 78 21.96 -5.04 -14.98
N TYR A 79 22.41 -4.70 -16.18
CA TYR A 79 23.34 -5.52 -16.96
C TYR A 79 24.67 -5.71 -16.21
N PHE A 80 25.17 -4.66 -15.57
CA PHE A 80 26.37 -4.70 -14.76
C PHE A 80 26.24 -5.68 -13.58
N HIS A 81 25.18 -5.57 -12.78
CA HIS A 81 24.97 -6.46 -11.63
C HIS A 81 24.76 -7.93 -12.03
N MET A 82 24.01 -8.17 -13.11
CA MET A 82 23.80 -9.52 -13.66
C MET A 82 25.10 -10.15 -14.14
N ARG A 83 25.88 -9.43 -14.96
CA ARG A 83 27.19 -9.88 -15.46
C ARG A 83 28.16 -10.15 -14.31
N HIS A 84 28.19 -9.29 -13.30
CA HIS A 84 29.03 -9.47 -12.12
C HIS A 84 28.65 -10.72 -11.30
N ARG A 85 27.35 -11.04 -11.17
CA ARG A 85 26.88 -12.26 -10.48
C ARG A 85 27.30 -13.53 -11.22
N ILE A 86 27.15 -13.56 -12.54
CA ILE A 86 27.54 -14.70 -13.37
C ILE A 86 29.06 -14.90 -13.32
N ALA A 87 29.83 -13.81 -13.44
CA ALA A 87 31.29 -13.83 -13.33
C ALA A 87 31.77 -14.43 -12.01
N ARG A 88 31.19 -14.01 -10.87
CA ARG A 88 31.51 -14.59 -9.55
C ARG A 88 31.20 -16.08 -9.48
N GLY A 89 30.09 -16.52 -10.07
CA GLY A 89 29.73 -17.94 -10.13
C GLY A 89 30.69 -18.79 -10.95
N LEU A 90 31.24 -18.24 -12.04
CA LEU A 90 32.27 -18.89 -12.86
C LEU A 90 33.62 -18.96 -12.14
N ILE A 91 34.04 -17.88 -11.48
CA ILE A 91 35.27 -17.87 -10.67
C ILE A 91 35.20 -18.93 -9.57
N LYS A 92 34.07 -19.04 -8.86
CA LYS A 92 33.85 -20.05 -7.82
C LYS A 92 33.93 -21.50 -8.34
N ARG A 93 33.74 -21.72 -9.65
CA ARG A 93 33.85 -23.03 -10.31
C ARG A 93 35.26 -23.29 -10.87
N GLY A 94 36.24 -22.44 -10.55
CA GLY A 94 37.64 -22.62 -10.94
C GLY A 94 37.98 -22.11 -12.34
N TYR A 95 37.11 -21.30 -12.97
CA TYR A 95 37.44 -20.68 -14.25
C TYR A 95 38.34 -19.46 -14.02
N ASP A 96 39.50 -19.43 -14.69
CA ASP A 96 40.41 -18.29 -14.70
C ASP A 96 39.77 -17.09 -15.41
N ARG A 97 39.70 -15.95 -14.72
CA ARG A 97 39.04 -14.72 -15.16
C ARG A 97 39.62 -14.19 -16.48
N ASP A 98 40.92 -14.41 -16.70
CA ASP A 98 41.63 -13.87 -17.86
C ASP A 98 41.62 -14.83 -19.05
N SER A 99 41.11 -16.05 -18.87
CA SER A 99 41.02 -17.04 -19.94
C SER A 99 39.91 -16.71 -20.96
N GLU A 100 40.16 -16.98 -22.25
CA GLU A 100 39.13 -16.83 -23.29
C GLU A 100 37.90 -17.70 -23.01
N ARG A 101 38.13 -18.90 -22.44
CA ARG A 101 37.05 -19.79 -22.02
C ARG A 101 36.12 -19.16 -20.99
N PHE A 102 36.63 -18.33 -20.07
CA PHE A 102 35.80 -17.61 -19.11
C PHE A 102 34.96 -16.52 -19.77
N LYS A 103 35.56 -15.73 -20.68
CA LYS A 103 34.87 -14.66 -21.42
C LYS A 103 33.72 -15.24 -22.26
N ASP A 104 33.97 -16.34 -22.97
CA ASP A 104 32.96 -17.05 -23.76
C ASP A 104 31.81 -17.57 -22.89
N LEU A 105 32.13 -18.25 -21.77
CA LEU A 105 31.09 -18.77 -20.87
C LEU A 105 30.28 -17.64 -20.22
N LEU A 106 30.93 -16.53 -19.87
CA LEU A 106 30.27 -15.36 -19.28
C LEU A 106 29.29 -14.75 -20.28
N ASN A 107 29.73 -14.49 -21.51
CA ASN A 107 28.88 -13.92 -22.55
C ASN A 107 27.72 -14.85 -22.91
N LYS A 108 27.98 -16.16 -23.05
CA LYS A 108 26.95 -17.17 -23.30
C LYS A 108 25.89 -17.19 -22.21
N ARG A 109 26.28 -17.22 -20.94
CA ARG A 109 25.33 -17.24 -19.80
C ARG A 109 24.57 -15.92 -19.65
N VAL A 110 25.20 -14.79 -19.92
CA VAL A 110 24.52 -13.49 -19.94
C VAL A 110 23.44 -13.49 -21.02
N ALA A 111 23.74 -13.97 -22.23
CA ALA A 111 22.78 -14.08 -23.32
C ALA A 111 21.62 -15.04 -22.99
N GLU A 112 21.91 -16.20 -22.40
CA GLU A 112 20.89 -17.17 -21.93
C GLU A 112 19.92 -16.53 -20.93
N VAL A 113 20.42 -15.78 -19.93
CA VAL A 113 19.58 -15.11 -18.93
C VAL A 113 18.73 -14.00 -19.54
N ILE A 114 19.27 -13.25 -20.51
CA ILE A 114 18.51 -12.22 -21.24
C ILE A 114 17.38 -12.85 -22.04
N GLU A 115 17.68 -13.95 -22.74
CA GLU A 115 16.70 -14.65 -23.58
C GLU A 115 15.61 -15.35 -22.75
N GLU A 116 15.96 -15.96 -21.61
CA GLU A 116 14.98 -16.48 -20.65
C GLU A 116 14.07 -15.36 -20.12
N ARG A 117 14.62 -14.20 -19.78
CA ARG A 117 13.79 -13.06 -19.34
C ARG A 117 12.88 -12.54 -20.43
N ARG A 118 13.31 -12.50 -21.69
CA ARG A 118 12.46 -12.14 -22.83
C ARG A 118 11.29 -13.12 -22.97
N LYS A 119 11.56 -14.42 -22.86
CA LYS A 119 10.53 -15.47 -22.87
C LYS A 119 9.56 -15.32 -21.71
N VAL A 120 10.05 -15.10 -20.49
CA VAL A 120 9.22 -14.89 -19.30
C VAL A 120 8.36 -13.62 -19.43
N ALA A 121 8.91 -12.51 -19.92
CA ALA A 121 8.16 -11.28 -20.14
C ALA A 121 7.06 -11.45 -21.20
N HIS A 122 7.37 -12.16 -22.31
CA HIS A 122 6.40 -12.44 -23.36
C HIS A 122 5.29 -13.40 -22.90
N THR A 123 5.65 -14.49 -22.23
CA THR A 123 4.69 -15.47 -21.68
C THR A 123 3.82 -14.86 -20.58
N ARG A 124 4.39 -14.05 -19.68
CA ARG A 124 3.61 -13.33 -18.64
C ARG A 124 2.66 -12.29 -19.24
N THR A 125 3.06 -11.61 -20.32
CA THR A 125 2.16 -10.68 -21.04
C THR A 125 1.00 -11.43 -21.70
N LEU A 126 1.25 -12.62 -22.24
CA LEU A 126 0.23 -13.52 -22.81
C LEU A 126 -0.67 -14.13 -21.74
N GLU A 127 -0.12 -14.61 -20.62
CA GLU A 127 -0.87 -15.15 -19.48
C GLU A 127 -1.73 -14.08 -18.81
N ARG A 128 -1.24 -12.84 -18.65
CA ARG A 128 -2.05 -11.71 -18.16
C ARG A 128 -3.18 -11.37 -19.12
N ARG A 129 -2.96 -11.45 -20.43
CA ARG A 129 -4.03 -11.30 -21.45
C ARG A 129 -5.04 -12.45 -21.43
N LEU A 130 -4.61 -13.68 -21.13
CA LEU A 130 -5.49 -14.85 -21.04
C LEU A 130 -6.27 -14.90 -19.72
N LYS A 131 -5.64 -14.53 -18.59
CA LYS A 131 -6.29 -14.42 -17.28
C LYS A 131 -7.23 -13.22 -17.18
N SER A 132 -6.92 -12.09 -17.85
CA SER A 132 -7.88 -10.97 -17.99
C SER A 132 -9.08 -11.27 -18.91
N GLY A 133 -9.09 -12.43 -19.57
CA GLY A 133 -10.26 -13.01 -20.24
C GLY A 133 -11.32 -13.58 -19.28
N TRP A 134 -11.00 -13.74 -17.99
CA TRP A 134 -11.97 -14.09 -16.93
C TRP A 134 -12.74 -12.86 -16.46
N LYS A 135 -13.26 -12.07 -17.41
CA LYS A 135 -14.25 -11.04 -17.15
C LYS A 135 -15.61 -11.71 -17.09
N HIS A 136 -16.07 -12.13 -15.92
CA HIS A 136 -17.52 -12.23 -15.61
C HIS A 136 -17.86 -12.41 -14.12
N VAL A 137 -16.90 -12.44 -13.20
CA VAL A 137 -17.19 -12.39 -11.77
C VAL A 137 -16.90 -10.95 -11.31
N TRP A 138 -17.87 -10.29 -10.67
CA TRP A 138 -17.85 -8.88 -10.24
C TRP A 138 -18.26 -7.80 -11.24
N LEU A 139 -19.38 -8.05 -11.94
CA LEU A 139 -20.33 -6.99 -12.30
C LEU A 139 -21.68 -7.29 -11.64
N GLY A 140 -21.70 -7.31 -10.31
CA GLY A 140 -22.93 -7.24 -9.52
C GLY A 140 -23.52 -5.84 -9.62
N THR A 141 -24.18 -5.55 -10.74
CA THR A 141 -25.16 -4.46 -10.77
C THR A 141 -26.32 -4.84 -9.85
N HIS A 142 -26.84 -3.89 -9.07
CA HIS A 142 -28.02 -3.97 -8.22
C HIS A 142 -29.28 -4.52 -8.93
N ARG A 143 -29.35 -5.83 -9.19
CA ARG A 143 -30.57 -6.57 -9.53
C ARG A 143 -30.54 -7.93 -8.83
N GLY A 144 -30.90 -7.89 -7.55
CA GLY A 144 -31.12 -9.07 -6.72
C GLY A 144 -32.55 -9.11 -6.19
N GLU A 145 -33.55 -9.03 -7.08
CA GLU A 145 -34.91 -9.45 -6.78
C GLU A 145 -35.35 -10.38 -7.92
N GLU A 146 -36.02 -11.48 -7.58
CA GLU A 146 -36.49 -12.57 -8.47
C GLU A 146 -35.49 -13.71 -8.72
N ASN A 147 -35.28 -14.56 -7.71
CA ASN A 147 -35.40 -16.03 -7.81
C ASN A 147 -35.02 -16.71 -6.47
N ARG A 148 -35.95 -16.70 -5.50
CA ARG A 148 -35.89 -17.60 -4.33
C ARG A 148 -36.66 -18.88 -4.68
N ALA A 149 -35.95 -19.86 -5.23
CA ALA A 149 -36.43 -21.23 -5.28
C ALA A 149 -36.36 -21.83 -3.87
N LEU A 150 -37.38 -22.63 -3.52
CA LEU A 150 -37.51 -23.36 -2.27
C LEU A 150 -36.33 -24.32 -2.10
N VAL A 151 -35.33 -23.90 -1.32
CA VAL A 151 -34.29 -24.78 -0.76
C VAL A 151 -34.71 -25.03 0.69
N ASP A 152 -34.69 -26.29 1.10
CA ASP A 152 -35.04 -26.73 2.45
C ASP A 152 -34.29 -25.90 3.51
N GLU A 153 -35.02 -25.58 4.59
CA GLU A 153 -34.65 -24.73 5.72
C GLU A 153 -33.56 -25.39 6.60
N GLU A 154 -32.40 -25.70 6.02
CA GLU A 154 -31.19 -25.96 6.79
C GLU A 154 -30.75 -24.62 7.40
N GLN A 155 -30.50 -24.57 8.71
CA GLN A 155 -30.13 -23.36 9.44
C GLN A 155 -28.97 -22.65 8.75
N THR A 156 -29.28 -21.70 7.88
CA THR A 156 -28.28 -20.82 7.30
C THR A 156 -27.75 -19.98 8.46
N PRO A 157 -26.43 -19.95 8.71
CA PRO A 157 -25.85 -19.08 9.72
C PRO A 157 -26.38 -17.65 9.53
N ASP A 158 -26.54 -16.91 10.62
CA ASP A 158 -27.00 -15.52 10.56
C ASP A 158 -25.96 -14.69 9.80
N LEU A 159 -26.17 -14.53 8.48
CA LEU A 159 -25.33 -13.80 7.56
C LEU A 159 -25.61 -12.30 7.65
N SER A 160 -25.75 -11.77 8.87
CA SER A 160 -25.94 -10.33 9.05
C SER A 160 -24.73 -9.60 8.44
N PRO A 161 -24.93 -8.71 7.45
CA PRO A 161 -23.82 -8.01 6.84
C PRO A 161 -23.04 -7.22 7.90
N LEU A 162 -21.71 -7.34 7.88
CA LEU A 162 -20.85 -6.51 8.70
C LEU A 162 -21.20 -5.04 8.45
N THR A 163 -21.37 -4.25 9.49
CA THR A 163 -21.67 -2.82 9.36
C THR A 163 -20.51 -2.02 9.92
N VAL A 164 -19.87 -1.20 9.09
CA VAL A 164 -18.73 -0.35 9.48
C VAL A 164 -19.17 1.10 9.39
N CYS A 165 -19.07 1.86 10.49
CA CYS A 165 -19.53 3.25 10.58
C CYS A 165 -20.99 3.44 10.12
N GLY A 166 -21.85 2.45 10.37
CA GLY A 166 -23.26 2.48 9.95
C GLY A 166 -23.49 2.20 8.47
N ARG A 167 -22.46 1.85 7.69
CA ARG A 167 -22.58 1.43 6.29
C ARG A 167 -22.46 -0.09 6.19
N PRO A 168 -23.39 -0.77 5.49
CA PRO A 168 -23.30 -2.22 5.31
C PRO A 168 -22.15 -2.56 4.37
N ALA A 169 -21.33 -3.53 4.77
CA ALA A 169 -20.35 -4.22 3.96
C ALA A 169 -20.99 -5.49 3.40
N ASP A 170 -20.96 -5.65 2.08
CA ASP A 170 -21.57 -6.81 1.42
C ASP A 170 -20.65 -8.04 1.59
N LEU A 171 -21.23 -9.15 2.05
CA LEU A 171 -20.52 -10.43 2.23
C LEU A 171 -20.31 -11.15 0.89
N GLY A 172 -20.81 -10.60 -0.20
CA GLY A 172 -20.81 -11.25 -1.50
C GLY A 172 -21.77 -12.44 -1.50
N THR A 173 -21.36 -13.53 -2.14
CA THR A 173 -22.19 -14.73 -2.30
C THR A 173 -21.99 -15.71 -1.14
N LEU A 174 -22.94 -16.65 -0.95
CA LEU A 174 -22.79 -17.74 0.02
C LEU A 174 -21.51 -18.58 -0.22
N LYS A 175 -21.04 -18.65 -1.47
CA LYS A 175 -19.78 -19.32 -1.81
C LYS A 175 -18.59 -18.58 -1.20
N ASP A 176 -18.60 -17.25 -1.25
CA ASP A 176 -17.54 -16.41 -0.69
C ASP A 176 -17.53 -16.57 0.83
N PHE A 177 -18.70 -16.58 1.48
CA PHE A 177 -18.82 -16.87 2.91
C PHE A 177 -18.29 -18.26 3.29
N ASN A 178 -18.64 -19.30 2.54
CA ASN A 178 -18.14 -20.65 2.82
C ASN A 178 -16.62 -20.75 2.67
N LEU A 179 -16.04 -20.01 1.72
CA LEU A 179 -14.59 -19.94 1.54
C LEU A 179 -13.94 -19.26 2.75
N LEU A 180 -14.50 -18.16 3.26
CA LEU A 180 -14.02 -17.48 4.47
C LEU A 180 -14.07 -18.39 5.70
N ARG A 181 -15.11 -19.23 5.82
CA ARG A 181 -15.23 -20.16 6.96
C ARG A 181 -14.04 -21.13 7.05
N ASP A 182 -13.45 -21.53 5.93
CA ASP A 182 -12.28 -22.41 5.93
C ASP A 182 -11.02 -21.70 6.49
N TYR A 183 -10.99 -20.36 6.49
CA TYR A 183 -9.90 -19.56 7.05
C TYR A 183 -10.05 -19.25 8.54
N SER A 184 -11.23 -19.48 9.13
CA SER A 184 -11.45 -19.35 10.59
C SER A 184 -10.61 -20.31 11.45
N VAL A 185 -10.02 -21.36 10.85
CA VAL A 185 -9.14 -22.28 11.57
C VAL A 185 -7.75 -21.65 11.74
N CYS A 186 -7.36 -21.40 12.99
CA CYS A 186 -6.05 -20.85 13.31
C CYS A 186 -4.89 -21.79 12.96
N PRO A 187 -3.84 -21.32 12.27
CA PRO A 187 -2.67 -22.14 11.97
C PRO A 187 -1.84 -22.41 13.24
N GLY A 188 -1.00 -23.44 13.17
CA GLY A 188 0.00 -23.69 14.21
C GLY A 188 -0.53 -24.32 15.51
N GLY A 189 -1.77 -24.81 15.56
CA GLY A 189 -2.36 -25.40 16.78
C GLY A 189 -1.59 -26.57 17.42
N VAL A 190 -0.66 -27.20 16.69
CA VAL A 190 0.26 -28.23 17.22
C VAL A 190 1.74 -27.90 16.99
N SER A 191 2.05 -26.70 16.48
CA SER A 191 3.41 -26.29 16.14
C SER A 191 4.15 -25.72 17.34
N GLN A 192 5.45 -26.01 17.45
CA GLN A 192 6.37 -25.33 18.38
C GLN A 192 7.15 -24.20 17.70
N ASP A 193 6.89 -23.97 16.41
CA ASP A 193 7.51 -22.89 15.65
C ASP A 193 6.65 -21.63 15.75
N VAL A 194 7.27 -20.49 16.01
CA VAL A 194 6.60 -19.19 16.13
C VAL A 194 7.25 -18.17 15.21
N LEU A 195 6.47 -17.58 14.30
CA LEU A 195 6.88 -16.35 13.61
C LEU A 195 6.69 -15.20 14.58
N LEU A 196 7.76 -14.54 15.00
CA LEU A 196 7.68 -13.48 16.00
C LEU A 196 7.70 -12.08 15.37
N LEU A 197 6.67 -11.29 15.65
CA LEU A 197 6.64 -9.85 15.41
C LEU A 197 7.10 -9.12 16.68
N GLU A 198 8.29 -8.52 16.63
CA GLU A 198 8.91 -7.86 17.79
C GLU A 198 9.54 -6.52 17.44
N GLY A 199 9.87 -5.76 18.49
CA GLY A 199 10.60 -4.50 18.39
C GLY A 199 9.78 -3.35 17.81
N SER A 200 10.38 -2.15 17.82
CA SER A 200 9.74 -0.90 17.42
C SER A 200 10.09 -0.45 16.00
N GLN A 201 10.91 -1.20 15.28
CA GLN A 201 11.35 -0.84 13.93
C GLN A 201 10.27 -1.23 12.92
N THR A 202 9.92 -0.31 12.03
CA THR A 202 8.93 -0.51 10.97
C THR A 202 9.57 -0.32 9.61
N PHE A 203 9.06 -1.01 8.58
CA PHE A 203 9.41 -0.69 7.19
C PHE A 203 8.39 0.32 6.65
N GLY A 204 8.84 1.49 6.19
CA GLY A 204 7.95 2.51 5.63
C GLY A 204 6.96 3.10 6.66
N ARG A 205 5.71 3.31 6.22
CA ARG A 205 4.64 3.96 7.01
C ARG A 205 3.46 3.00 7.21
N THR A 206 2.35 3.46 7.79
CA THR A 206 1.15 2.66 8.10
C THR A 206 0.73 1.70 6.99
N GLY A 207 0.62 2.15 5.73
CA GLY A 207 0.24 1.26 4.63
C GLY A 207 1.17 0.05 4.46
N ASN A 208 2.49 0.24 4.66
CA ASN A 208 3.45 -0.85 4.66
C ASN A 208 3.27 -1.77 5.87
N ASN A 209 3.07 -1.20 7.06
CA ASN A 209 2.95 -1.98 8.30
C ASN A 209 1.69 -2.84 8.32
N LEU A 210 0.60 -2.35 7.73
CA LEU A 210 -0.62 -3.14 7.54
C LEU A 210 -0.40 -4.31 6.57
N ILE A 211 0.32 -4.08 5.47
CA ILE A 211 0.67 -5.16 4.53
C ILE A 211 1.62 -6.17 5.20
N GLU A 212 2.61 -5.70 5.97
CA GLU A 212 3.51 -6.55 6.76
C GLU A 212 2.73 -7.46 7.71
N PHE A 213 1.75 -6.90 8.42
CA PHE A 213 0.90 -7.66 9.34
C PHE A 213 0.06 -8.72 8.60
N LEU A 214 -0.60 -8.33 7.51
CA LEU A 214 -1.36 -9.28 6.68
C LEU A 214 -0.47 -10.38 6.08
N HIS A 215 0.77 -10.05 5.73
CA HIS A 215 1.74 -11.04 5.24
C HIS A 215 2.28 -11.94 6.34
N ALA A 216 2.40 -11.46 7.58
CA ALA A 216 2.73 -12.28 8.72
C ALA A 216 1.62 -13.31 9.02
N LEU A 217 0.35 -12.89 8.98
CA LEU A 217 -0.80 -13.80 9.07
C LEU A 217 -0.77 -14.86 7.96
N GLN A 218 -0.51 -14.43 6.72
CA GLN A 218 -0.38 -15.36 5.60
C GLN A 218 0.80 -16.33 5.77
N PHE A 219 1.96 -15.84 6.23
CA PHE A 219 3.13 -16.68 6.45
C PHE A 219 2.83 -17.77 7.48
N SER A 220 2.22 -17.39 8.60
CA SER A 220 1.83 -18.32 9.66
C SER A 220 0.91 -19.41 9.12
N ARG A 221 -0.05 -19.05 8.26
CA ARG A 221 -0.93 -19.99 7.57
C ARG A 221 -0.18 -20.90 6.59
N ASP A 222 0.61 -20.34 5.68
CA ASP A 222 1.37 -21.08 4.66
C ASP A 222 2.38 -22.07 5.27
N LYS A 223 2.92 -21.75 6.45
CA LYS A 223 3.91 -22.59 7.16
C LYS A 223 3.32 -23.41 8.29
N ASN A 224 2.03 -23.22 8.60
CA ASN A 224 1.38 -23.83 9.75
C ASN A 224 2.17 -23.61 11.05
N VAL A 225 2.58 -22.37 11.30
CA VAL A 225 3.30 -21.93 12.51
C VAL A 225 2.44 -20.95 13.30
N VAL A 226 2.74 -20.75 14.58
CA VAL A 226 2.05 -19.77 15.41
C VAL A 226 2.53 -18.37 15.03
N LEU A 227 1.63 -17.40 14.89
CA LEU A 227 2.00 -15.98 14.84
C LEU A 227 2.18 -15.47 16.28
N GLY A 228 3.40 -15.15 16.68
CA GLY A 228 3.70 -14.50 17.94
C GLY A 228 3.80 -12.98 17.78
N ILE A 229 3.25 -12.23 18.71
CA ILE A 229 3.33 -10.77 18.74
C ILE A 229 3.83 -10.34 20.12
N MET A 230 4.99 -9.70 20.19
CA MET A 230 5.43 -9.09 21.43
C MET A 230 4.54 -7.90 21.78
N SER A 231 4.10 -7.78 23.03
CA SER A 231 3.21 -6.68 23.47
C SER A 231 3.87 -5.30 23.35
N ASP A 232 5.19 -5.23 23.28
CA ASP A 232 5.95 -4.01 23.01
C ASP A 232 6.15 -3.69 21.51
N SER A 233 5.81 -4.62 20.61
CA SER A 233 6.09 -4.53 19.17
C SER A 233 5.37 -3.39 18.44
N TRP A 234 5.86 -3.09 17.23
CA TRP A 234 5.20 -2.17 16.31
C TRP A 234 3.81 -2.67 15.89
N ALA A 235 3.66 -3.97 15.64
CA ALA A 235 2.41 -4.56 15.14
C ALA A 235 1.30 -4.37 16.17
N PHE A 236 1.60 -4.73 17.43
CA PHE A 236 0.68 -4.55 18.54
C PHE A 236 0.21 -3.09 18.70
N GLN A 237 1.13 -2.12 18.54
CA GLN A 237 0.80 -0.70 18.60
C GLN A 237 -0.07 -0.23 17.42
N VAL A 238 0.23 -0.69 16.20
CA VAL A 238 -0.52 -0.32 15.00
C VAL A 238 -1.93 -0.89 15.06
N ILE A 239 -2.09 -2.16 15.47
CA ILE A 239 -3.40 -2.79 15.58
C ILE A 239 -4.21 -2.09 16.65
N LEU A 240 -3.77 -2.02 17.91
CA LEU A 240 -4.51 -1.37 19.01
C LEU A 240 -4.95 0.07 18.72
N LYS A 241 -4.15 0.81 17.95
CA LYS A 241 -4.47 2.20 17.61
C LYS A 241 -5.70 2.33 16.71
N MET A 242 -5.98 1.33 15.88
CA MET A 242 -7.06 1.37 14.86
C MET A 242 -8.13 0.32 15.10
N TRP A 243 -7.77 -0.84 15.64
CA TRP A 243 -8.66 -1.97 15.88
C TRP A 243 -8.41 -2.57 17.28
N MET A 244 -9.40 -3.27 17.82
CA MET A 244 -9.32 -4.00 19.08
C MET A 244 -8.86 -3.13 20.27
N ALA A 245 -9.43 -1.94 20.44
CA ALA A 245 -9.20 -1.14 21.65
C ALA A 245 -9.46 -1.94 22.94
N ILE A 246 -8.71 -1.63 24.00
CA ILE A 246 -8.86 -2.30 25.29
C ILE A 246 -10.05 -1.67 26.01
N GLU A 247 -11.17 -2.40 26.05
CA GLU A 247 -12.39 -2.00 26.78
C GLU A 247 -12.55 -2.80 28.08
N ASP A 248 -12.36 -4.12 28.01
CA ASP A 248 -12.39 -5.05 29.15
C ASP A 248 -11.01 -5.67 29.35
N THR A 249 -10.33 -5.26 30.43
CA THR A 249 -9.00 -5.75 30.76
C THR A 249 -8.93 -7.25 31.06
N GLU A 250 -10.04 -7.89 31.43
CA GLU A 250 -10.01 -9.30 31.85
C GLU A 250 -9.93 -10.28 30.68
N ASN A 251 -10.56 -9.97 29.53
CA ASN A 251 -10.69 -10.90 28.41
C ASN A 251 -10.14 -10.37 27.07
N TRP A 252 -9.76 -9.10 27.00
CA TRP A 252 -9.33 -8.47 25.76
C TRP A 252 -8.17 -9.21 25.07
N GLU A 253 -7.17 -9.69 25.83
CA GLU A 253 -6.04 -10.43 25.25
C GLU A 253 -6.49 -11.70 24.53
N SER A 254 -7.36 -12.49 25.17
CA SER A 254 -7.88 -13.72 24.56
C SER A 254 -8.72 -13.43 23.33
N GLN A 255 -9.51 -12.36 23.32
CA GLN A 255 -10.25 -11.93 22.13
C GLN A 255 -9.30 -11.52 20.99
N PHE A 256 -8.21 -10.82 21.31
CA PHE A 256 -7.21 -10.42 20.33
C PHE A 256 -6.49 -11.63 19.72
N GLU A 257 -6.06 -12.57 20.56
CA GLU A 257 -5.41 -13.81 20.14
C GLU A 257 -6.34 -14.66 19.28
N GLU A 258 -7.61 -14.80 19.67
CA GLU A 258 -8.63 -15.56 18.93
C GLU A 258 -8.94 -14.91 17.57
N ALA A 259 -9.20 -13.60 17.54
CA ALA A 259 -9.54 -12.88 16.32
C ALA A 259 -8.43 -12.96 15.27
N PHE A 260 -7.17 -12.72 15.67
CA PHE A 260 -6.06 -12.71 14.72
C PHE A 260 -5.28 -14.03 14.63
N CYS A 261 -5.77 -15.10 15.26
CA CYS A 261 -5.09 -16.39 15.33
C CYS A 261 -3.61 -16.26 15.71
N CYS A 262 -3.35 -15.45 16.72
CA CYS A 262 -2.00 -15.12 17.18
C CYS A 262 -1.83 -15.42 18.66
N ARG A 263 -0.60 -15.25 19.15
CA ARG A 263 -0.26 -15.32 20.57
C ARG A 263 0.49 -14.07 20.99
N ILE A 264 0.03 -13.43 22.04
CA ILE A 264 0.68 -12.29 22.66
C ILE A 264 1.77 -12.82 23.59
N PHE A 265 2.96 -12.24 23.49
CA PHE A 265 4.07 -12.50 24.39
C PHE A 265 4.44 -11.22 25.14
N HIS A 266 4.46 -11.27 26.46
CA HIS A 266 4.78 -10.11 27.30
C HIS A 266 6.26 -9.99 27.63
N SER A 267 6.99 -11.09 27.51
CA SER A 267 8.43 -11.13 27.78
C SER A 267 9.14 -12.21 26.97
N GLN A 268 10.47 -12.11 26.90
CA GLN A 268 11.29 -13.08 26.16
C GLN A 268 11.34 -14.44 26.87
N GLU A 269 11.13 -14.47 28.19
CA GLU A 269 11.04 -15.70 28.97
C GLU A 269 9.83 -16.57 28.54
N GLU A 270 8.73 -15.96 28.10
CA GLU A 270 7.56 -16.70 27.59
C GLU A 270 7.83 -17.43 26.27
N LEU A 271 8.91 -17.05 25.57
CA LEU A 271 9.39 -17.73 24.35
C LEU A 271 10.27 -18.95 24.67
N GLU A 272 10.59 -19.22 25.94
CA GLU A 272 11.33 -20.42 26.32
C GLU A 272 10.60 -21.69 25.86
N GLY A 273 11.27 -22.49 25.03
CA GLY A 273 10.71 -23.73 24.47
C GLY A 273 10.08 -23.59 23.09
N TRP A 274 9.98 -22.37 22.55
CA TRP A 274 9.57 -22.13 21.17
C TRP A 274 10.76 -22.09 20.21
N ASN A 275 10.56 -22.57 18.98
CA ASN A 275 11.49 -22.36 17.87
C ASN A 275 11.14 -21.03 17.20
N VAL A 276 11.83 -19.96 17.59
CA VAL A 276 11.52 -18.61 17.10
C VAL A 276 12.05 -18.40 15.68
N ILE A 277 11.13 -18.03 14.78
CA ILE A 277 11.40 -17.63 13.40
C ILE A 277 11.39 -16.10 13.37
N HIS A 278 12.57 -15.51 13.14
CA HIS A 278 12.70 -14.07 12.95
C HIS A 278 12.64 -13.71 11.46
N LYS A 279 11.87 -12.66 11.17
CA LYS A 279 11.81 -12.00 9.86
C LYS A 279 11.94 -10.51 10.06
N ASP A 280 12.80 -9.87 9.27
CA ASP A 280 12.81 -8.42 9.25
C ASP A 280 11.54 -7.87 8.58
N THR A 281 11.20 -6.61 8.88
CA THR A 281 9.98 -5.96 8.41
C THR A 281 9.91 -5.86 6.88
N LYS A 282 11.05 -5.72 6.20
CA LYS A 282 11.10 -5.66 4.74
C LYS A 282 10.88 -7.03 4.10
N GLU A 283 11.40 -8.10 4.70
CA GLU A 283 11.14 -9.48 4.30
C GLU A 283 9.66 -9.83 4.44
N LEU A 284 9.01 -9.42 5.54
CA LEU A 284 7.56 -9.61 5.72
C LEU A 284 6.75 -8.79 4.72
N PHE A 285 7.10 -7.51 4.52
CA PHE A 285 6.45 -6.68 3.50
C PHE A 285 6.52 -7.33 2.11
N GLY A 286 7.68 -7.90 1.75
CA GLY A 286 7.91 -8.57 0.48
C GLY A 286 7.54 -10.05 0.44
N TYR A 287 6.82 -10.57 1.44
CA TYR A 287 6.48 -11.98 1.50
C TYR A 287 5.62 -12.40 0.29
N LEU A 288 5.98 -13.55 -0.29
CA LEU A 288 5.27 -14.14 -1.43
C LEU A 288 4.69 -15.48 -0.98
N SER A 289 3.37 -15.56 -0.92
CA SER A 289 2.66 -16.81 -0.62
C SER A 289 2.85 -17.81 -1.74
N GLY A 290 2.99 -19.09 -1.36
CA GLY A 290 3.00 -20.20 -2.31
C GLY A 290 1.60 -20.70 -2.68
N ALA A 291 0.57 -20.20 -2.00
CA ALA A 291 -0.80 -20.61 -2.21
C ALA A 291 -1.33 -20.15 -3.59
N PRO A 292 -2.33 -20.85 -4.16
CA PRO A 292 -3.11 -20.33 -5.28
C PRO A 292 -3.63 -18.93 -5.01
N LEU A 293 -3.70 -18.07 -6.04
CA LEU A 293 -4.12 -16.68 -5.88
C LEU A 293 -5.50 -16.56 -5.21
N GLU A 294 -6.45 -17.43 -5.55
CA GLU A 294 -7.80 -17.43 -4.95
C GLU A 294 -7.75 -17.69 -3.44
N GLU A 295 -6.88 -18.61 -2.99
CA GLU A 295 -6.71 -18.91 -1.56
C GLU A 295 -5.98 -17.78 -0.83
N TYR A 296 -4.97 -17.16 -1.46
CA TYR A 296 -4.29 -15.99 -0.90
C TYR A 296 -5.26 -14.81 -0.75
N VAL A 297 -6.06 -14.52 -1.77
CA VAL A 297 -7.07 -13.44 -1.73
C VAL A 297 -8.06 -13.71 -0.60
N ALA A 298 -8.63 -14.91 -0.52
CA ALA A 298 -9.60 -15.26 0.52
C ALA A 298 -9.02 -15.13 1.94
N SER A 299 -7.79 -15.62 2.16
CA SER A 299 -7.09 -15.48 3.45
C SER A 299 -6.83 -14.02 3.84
N GLN A 300 -6.47 -13.18 2.87
CA GLN A 300 -6.26 -11.74 3.09
C GLN A 300 -7.58 -11.01 3.36
N GLU A 301 -8.63 -11.34 2.62
CA GLU A 301 -9.96 -10.76 2.82
C GLU A 301 -10.53 -11.13 4.19
N ASP A 302 -10.42 -12.40 4.61
CA ASP A 302 -10.78 -12.87 5.95
C ASP A 302 -10.08 -12.03 7.04
N SER A 303 -8.74 -11.94 6.98
CA SER A 303 -7.95 -11.16 7.93
C SER A 303 -8.38 -9.68 8.00
N ILE A 304 -8.69 -9.07 6.84
CA ILE A 304 -9.13 -7.68 6.80
C ILE A 304 -10.54 -7.52 7.38
N ARG A 305 -11.44 -8.47 7.12
CA ARG A 305 -12.79 -8.44 7.68
C ARG A 305 -12.75 -8.57 9.20
N THR A 306 -11.91 -9.45 9.73
CA THR A 306 -11.69 -9.54 11.17
C THR A 306 -11.17 -8.23 11.77
N LEU A 307 -10.28 -7.51 11.07
CA LEU A 307 -9.90 -6.16 11.50
C LEU A 307 -11.16 -5.27 11.59
N PHE A 308 -11.96 -5.18 10.53
CA PHE A 308 -13.15 -4.33 10.50
C PHE A 308 -14.36 -4.83 11.30
N GLU A 309 -14.35 -6.03 11.84
CA GLU A 309 -15.27 -6.47 12.90
C GLU A 309 -14.96 -5.80 14.24
N HIS A 310 -13.71 -5.36 14.41
CA HIS A 310 -13.17 -4.80 15.64
C HIS A 310 -12.57 -3.40 15.45
N TYR A 311 -13.09 -2.60 14.51
CA TYR A 311 -12.61 -1.23 14.33
C TYR A 311 -12.93 -0.34 15.54
N ASN A 312 -12.03 0.57 15.87
CA ASN A 312 -12.20 1.44 17.02
C ASN A 312 -13.26 2.51 16.74
N THR A 313 -14.27 2.60 17.61
CA THR A 313 -15.34 3.62 17.60
C THR A 313 -15.03 4.84 18.46
N GLY A 314 -13.83 4.90 19.03
CA GLY A 314 -13.40 5.92 20.00
C GLY A 314 -13.60 5.50 21.46
N ASP A 315 -14.17 4.32 21.70
CA ASP A 315 -14.28 3.70 23.01
C ASP A 315 -13.04 2.85 23.31
N GLY A 316 -12.67 2.75 24.60
CA GLY A 316 -11.50 1.99 25.07
C GLY A 316 -10.18 2.76 25.04
N VAL A 317 -9.10 2.05 25.32
CA VAL A 317 -7.73 2.61 25.41
C VAL A 317 -6.70 1.78 24.64
N ASP A 318 -5.56 2.38 24.33
CA ASP A 318 -4.38 1.67 23.88
C ASP A 318 -3.61 1.04 25.06
N LYS A 319 -2.53 0.31 24.77
CA LYS A 319 -1.68 -0.34 25.79
C LYS A 319 -1.01 0.61 26.80
N ARG A 320 -1.08 1.93 26.56
CA ARG A 320 -0.50 2.98 27.40
C ARG A 320 -1.61 3.78 28.11
N ASP A 321 -2.82 3.23 28.18
CA ASP A 321 -4.01 3.87 28.73
C ASP A 321 -4.40 5.19 28.05
N ASN A 322 -3.96 5.43 26.80
CA ASN A 322 -4.44 6.59 26.05
C ASN A 322 -5.77 6.23 25.36
N PRO A 323 -6.75 7.15 25.33
CA PRO A 323 -7.96 6.97 24.55
C PRO A 323 -7.62 6.69 23.08
N VAL A 324 -8.24 5.66 22.50
CA VAL A 324 -8.14 5.41 21.06
C VAL A 324 -8.95 6.45 20.29
N GLN A 325 -8.62 6.65 19.01
CA GLN A 325 -9.37 7.55 18.14
C GLN A 325 -10.46 6.80 17.39
N ASP A 326 -11.59 7.45 17.17
CA ASP A 326 -12.71 6.92 16.40
C ASP A 326 -12.37 6.85 14.90
N MET A 327 -12.38 5.66 14.32
CA MET A 327 -12.15 5.47 12.88
C MET A 327 -13.30 5.99 12.01
N CYS A 328 -14.47 6.27 12.59
CA CYS A 328 -15.59 6.90 11.89
C CYS A 328 -15.53 8.44 11.88
N SER A 329 -14.60 9.04 12.63
CA SER A 329 -14.49 10.51 12.74
C SER A 329 -14.36 11.23 11.39
N GLY A 330 -13.67 10.65 10.41
CA GLY A 330 -13.51 11.24 9.07
C GLY A 330 -14.83 11.32 8.29
N ILE A 331 -15.63 10.24 8.32
CA ILE A 331 -16.95 10.22 7.66
C ILE A 331 -17.97 11.08 8.41
N ASP A 332 -17.88 11.12 9.73
CA ASP A 332 -18.73 11.93 10.60
C ASP A 332 -18.49 13.41 10.40
N ALA A 333 -17.22 13.83 10.30
CA ALA A 333 -16.87 15.23 10.09
C ALA A 333 -17.38 15.78 8.76
N ILE A 334 -17.45 14.95 7.71
CA ILE A 334 -17.90 15.37 6.38
C ILE A 334 -19.44 15.27 6.23
N PHE A 335 -20.05 14.19 6.74
CA PHE A 335 -21.45 13.88 6.43
C PHE A 335 -22.39 13.84 7.64
N GLY A 336 -21.85 13.79 8.86
CA GLY A 336 -22.62 13.72 10.10
C GLY A 336 -23.65 12.60 10.07
N GLU A 337 -24.92 12.94 10.34
CA GLU A 337 -26.03 11.98 10.37
C GLU A 337 -26.28 11.26 9.03
N GLN A 338 -25.80 11.80 7.91
CA GLN A 338 -26.00 11.21 6.58
C GLN A 338 -24.94 10.15 6.21
N ARG A 339 -23.97 9.88 7.10
CA ARG A 339 -22.82 8.98 6.84
C ARG A 339 -23.22 7.61 6.29
N SER A 340 -24.35 7.06 6.73
CA SER A 340 -24.80 5.71 6.35
C SER A 340 -25.45 5.64 4.96
N SER A 341 -25.98 6.75 4.44
CA SER A 341 -26.78 6.78 3.21
C SER A 341 -26.18 7.61 2.07
N VAL A 342 -25.16 8.41 2.35
CA VAL A 342 -24.56 9.29 1.34
C VAL A 342 -23.78 8.49 0.30
N TYR A 343 -23.99 8.80 -0.98
CA TYR A 343 -23.10 8.35 -2.05
C TYR A 343 -21.96 9.34 -2.20
N TYR A 344 -20.70 8.88 -2.20
CA TYR A 344 -19.54 9.76 -2.35
C TYR A 344 -18.35 9.05 -2.99
N SER A 345 -17.45 9.83 -3.56
CA SER A 345 -16.18 9.37 -4.11
C SER A 345 -15.02 9.83 -3.24
N VAL A 346 -13.95 9.04 -3.16
CA VAL A 346 -12.71 9.44 -2.48
C VAL A 346 -11.55 9.42 -3.46
N ILE A 347 -10.76 10.49 -3.45
CA ILE A 347 -9.49 10.59 -4.14
C ILE A 347 -8.40 10.53 -3.07
N HIS A 348 -7.49 9.56 -3.18
CA HIS A 348 -6.28 9.52 -2.37
C HIS A 348 -5.09 10.02 -3.20
N SER A 349 -4.68 11.26 -2.93
CA SER A 349 -3.53 11.90 -3.59
C SER A 349 -2.30 11.85 -2.69
N ARG A 350 -1.30 11.09 -3.14
CA ARG A 350 0.01 10.97 -2.49
C ARG A 350 1.09 11.50 -3.43
N HIS A 351 1.86 12.48 -2.97
CA HIS A 351 2.90 13.13 -3.80
C HIS A 351 4.13 12.25 -4.00
N LEU A 352 4.39 11.30 -3.07
CA LEU A 352 5.52 10.37 -3.12
C LEU A 352 6.88 11.09 -3.28
N GLU A 353 7.04 12.24 -2.62
CA GLU A 353 8.32 12.96 -2.51
C GLU A 353 8.90 13.46 -3.85
N GLY A 354 8.07 13.61 -4.90
CA GLY A 354 8.46 14.16 -6.18
C GLY A 354 9.21 13.16 -7.08
N ALA A 355 10.49 13.39 -7.36
CA ALA A 355 11.27 12.56 -8.29
C ALA A 355 11.34 11.05 -7.91
N PRO A 356 11.49 10.66 -6.64
CA PRO A 356 11.35 9.27 -6.21
C PRO A 356 9.98 8.68 -6.56
N GLY A 357 8.90 9.42 -6.37
CA GLY A 357 7.53 9.03 -6.72
C GLY A 357 7.36 8.79 -8.21
N VAL A 358 7.90 9.66 -9.06
CA VAL A 358 7.91 9.46 -10.52
C VAL A 358 8.65 8.18 -10.90
N ARG A 359 9.82 7.91 -10.29
CA ARG A 359 10.56 6.65 -10.52
C ARG A 359 9.76 5.44 -10.06
N LEU A 360 9.06 5.52 -8.92
CA LEU A 360 8.20 4.46 -8.42
C LEU A 360 7.04 4.18 -9.38
N MET A 361 6.38 5.23 -9.88
CA MET A 361 5.31 5.10 -10.86
C MET A 361 5.77 4.55 -12.20
N LYS A 362 6.94 4.93 -12.71
CA LYS A 362 7.54 4.28 -13.90
C LYS A 362 7.79 2.78 -13.67
N ARG A 363 8.21 2.38 -12.46
CA ARG A 363 8.28 0.95 -12.11
C ARG A 363 6.90 0.30 -12.12
N MET A 364 5.87 1.01 -11.64
CA MET A 364 4.50 0.51 -11.66
C MET A 364 3.86 0.39 -13.02
N GLU A 365 4.15 1.31 -13.93
CA GLU A 365 3.78 1.22 -15.34
C GLU A 365 4.32 -0.07 -15.95
N ARG A 366 5.60 -0.39 -15.75
CA ARG A 366 6.21 -1.61 -16.32
C ARG A 366 5.56 -2.90 -15.82
N LEU A 367 5.05 -2.91 -14.59
CA LEU A 367 4.46 -4.11 -13.99
C LEU A 367 2.95 -4.22 -14.22
N SER A 368 2.20 -3.13 -14.09
CA SER A 368 0.73 -3.13 -14.16
C SER A 368 0.17 -2.56 -15.48
N GLY A 369 1.00 -1.86 -16.25
CA GLY A 369 0.59 -1.10 -17.44
C GLY A 369 -0.05 0.25 -17.14
N CYS A 370 -0.09 0.70 -15.87
CA CYS A 370 -0.71 1.98 -15.50
C CYS A 370 0.08 3.18 -16.02
N ASP A 371 -0.60 4.31 -16.19
CA ASP A 371 0.04 5.57 -16.56
C ASP A 371 0.98 6.04 -15.44
N PRO A 372 2.22 6.44 -15.76
CA PRO A 372 3.23 6.79 -14.75
C PRO A 372 3.01 8.16 -14.09
N THR A 373 2.02 8.94 -14.55
CA THR A 373 1.79 10.33 -14.11
C THR A 373 0.38 10.60 -13.62
N ALA A 374 -0.63 9.92 -14.18
CA ALA A 374 -2.04 10.21 -13.95
C ALA A 374 -2.42 10.28 -12.47
N ALA A 375 -1.95 9.32 -11.67
CA ALA A 375 -2.29 9.20 -10.26
C ALA A 375 -1.40 10.05 -9.33
N LEU A 376 -0.26 10.58 -9.83
CA LEU A 376 0.51 11.60 -9.13
C LEU A 376 -0.15 12.96 -9.30
N GLU A 377 -0.56 13.26 -10.53
CA GLU A 377 -1.10 14.57 -10.86
C GLU A 377 -2.59 14.69 -10.52
N MET A 378 -3.36 13.60 -10.54
CA MET A 378 -4.81 13.58 -10.29
C MET A 378 -5.53 14.70 -11.07
N ARG A 379 -5.24 14.83 -12.37
CA ARG A 379 -5.85 15.90 -13.18
C ARG A 379 -7.37 15.75 -13.28
N PRO A 380 -8.13 16.87 -13.43
CA PRO A 380 -9.58 16.81 -13.55
C PRO A 380 -10.08 15.89 -14.67
N ASP A 381 -9.41 15.82 -15.82
CA ASP A 381 -9.81 14.94 -16.93
C ASP A 381 -9.70 13.45 -16.56
N TYR A 382 -8.65 13.08 -15.81
CA TYR A 382 -8.47 11.74 -15.30
C TYR A 382 -9.61 11.36 -14.34
N ILE A 383 -9.92 12.22 -13.37
CA ILE A 383 -10.99 11.98 -12.38
C ILE A 383 -12.37 11.92 -13.06
N LYS A 384 -12.67 12.88 -13.94
CA LYS A 384 -13.95 12.93 -14.67
C LYS A 384 -14.17 11.69 -15.52
N SER A 385 -13.11 11.19 -16.17
CA SER A 385 -13.19 9.95 -16.95
C SER A 385 -13.51 8.69 -16.13
N ILE A 386 -13.44 8.77 -14.79
CA ILE A 386 -13.86 7.73 -13.85
C ILE A 386 -15.28 8.00 -13.38
N LEU A 387 -15.55 9.22 -12.91
CA LEU A 387 -16.79 9.55 -12.21
C LEU A 387 -17.97 9.81 -13.16
N GLU A 388 -17.75 10.38 -14.34
CA GLU A 388 -18.84 10.68 -15.30
C GLU A 388 -19.59 9.43 -15.75
N PRO A 389 -18.92 8.34 -16.21
CA PRO A 389 -19.62 7.14 -16.67
C PRO A 389 -20.40 6.41 -15.57
N LEU A 390 -20.00 6.62 -14.31
CA LEU A 390 -20.66 6.04 -13.14
C LEU A 390 -21.83 6.89 -12.65
N GLY A 391 -22.02 8.10 -13.20
CA GLY A 391 -22.93 9.08 -12.63
C GLY A 391 -22.51 9.45 -11.20
N MET A 392 -21.22 9.53 -10.91
CA MET A 392 -20.71 9.93 -9.60
C MET A 392 -20.27 11.40 -9.57
N MET A 393 -20.27 12.08 -10.72
CA MET A 393 -19.95 13.49 -10.77
C MET A 393 -20.89 14.31 -9.90
N GLN A 394 -22.19 14.01 -9.81
CA GLN A 394 -23.16 14.79 -9.03
C GLN A 394 -23.08 14.62 -7.51
N HIS A 395 -22.22 13.73 -7.02
CA HIS A 395 -22.08 13.39 -5.62
C HIS A 395 -20.85 14.07 -5.00
N PRO A 396 -20.76 14.17 -3.65
CA PRO A 396 -19.57 14.64 -2.96
C PRO A 396 -18.30 13.87 -3.38
N ILE A 397 -17.20 14.60 -3.55
CA ILE A 397 -15.87 14.07 -3.82
C ILE A 397 -14.98 14.48 -2.66
N VAL A 398 -14.46 13.52 -1.91
CA VAL A 398 -13.57 13.79 -0.77
C VAL A 398 -12.12 13.56 -1.19
N LEU A 399 -11.24 14.51 -0.87
CA LEU A 399 -9.81 14.42 -1.10
C LEU A 399 -9.09 14.06 0.20
N VAL A 400 -8.44 12.91 0.22
CA VAL A 400 -7.48 12.49 1.23
C VAL A 400 -6.08 12.71 0.67
N THR A 401 -5.22 13.43 1.39
CA THR A 401 -3.90 13.81 0.91
C THR A 401 -2.86 13.82 2.03
N ASP A 402 -1.60 13.59 1.67
CA ASP A 402 -0.45 13.74 2.57
C ASP A 402 -0.02 15.22 2.78
N GLY A 403 -0.71 16.17 2.14
CA GLY A 403 -0.47 17.60 2.27
C GLY A 403 0.83 18.09 1.60
N GLN A 404 1.55 17.23 0.88
CA GLN A 404 2.85 17.58 0.29
C GLN A 404 2.72 18.34 -1.03
N ASP A 405 1.60 18.20 -1.75
CA ASP A 405 1.37 18.83 -3.05
C ASP A 405 0.05 19.62 -3.10
N PHE A 406 0.15 20.88 -2.68
CA PHE A 406 -0.98 21.83 -2.77
C PHE A 406 -1.46 22.08 -4.20
N SER A 407 -0.65 21.78 -5.22
CA SER A 407 -1.03 22.03 -6.61
C SER A 407 -2.17 21.10 -7.07
N VAL A 408 -2.26 19.89 -6.51
CA VAL A 408 -3.38 18.97 -6.78
C VAL A 408 -4.66 19.56 -6.20
N ILE A 409 -4.64 19.95 -4.92
CA ILE A 409 -5.79 20.55 -4.23
C ILE A 409 -6.29 21.79 -4.99
N GLN A 410 -5.39 22.73 -5.30
CA GLN A 410 -5.76 23.97 -5.99
C GLN A 410 -6.34 23.71 -7.38
N ARG A 411 -5.79 22.74 -8.11
CA ARG A 411 -6.29 22.37 -9.44
C ARG A 411 -7.68 21.76 -9.40
N LEU A 412 -7.95 20.90 -8.41
CA LEU A 412 -9.28 20.31 -8.22
C LEU A 412 -10.31 21.34 -7.75
N LEU A 413 -9.92 22.24 -6.84
CA LEU A 413 -10.79 23.34 -6.39
C LEU A 413 -11.14 24.33 -7.50
N THR A 414 -10.22 24.59 -8.43
CA THR A 414 -10.44 25.53 -9.54
C THR A 414 -11.18 24.92 -10.72
N ASP A 415 -11.33 23.59 -10.77
CA ASP A 415 -12.14 22.94 -11.79
C ASP A 415 -13.64 23.19 -11.58
N SER A 416 -14.33 23.66 -12.61
CA SER A 416 -15.74 24.09 -12.51
C SER A 416 -16.74 22.98 -12.21
N GLN A 417 -16.37 21.70 -12.39
CA GLN A 417 -17.25 20.57 -12.14
C GLN A 417 -16.88 19.80 -10.87
N ILE A 418 -15.59 19.67 -10.58
CA ILE A 418 -15.10 18.98 -9.37
C ILE A 418 -15.14 19.91 -8.16
N GLY A 419 -14.61 21.13 -8.29
CA GLY A 419 -14.43 22.08 -7.18
C GLY A 419 -15.69 22.32 -6.34
N PRO A 420 -16.87 22.55 -6.93
CA PRO A 420 -18.11 22.74 -6.18
C PRO A 420 -18.56 21.55 -5.34
N ARG A 421 -17.98 20.36 -5.56
CA ARG A 421 -18.31 19.10 -4.87
C ARG A 421 -17.12 18.54 -4.09
N LEU A 422 -15.99 19.24 -4.11
CA LEU A 422 -14.76 18.79 -3.47
C LEU A 422 -14.81 19.13 -1.97
N HIS A 423 -14.64 18.11 -1.14
CA HIS A 423 -14.48 18.22 0.29
C HIS A 423 -13.06 17.81 0.68
N VAL A 424 -12.48 18.50 1.64
CA VAL A 424 -11.22 18.12 2.27
C VAL A 424 -11.55 17.79 3.73
N VAL A 425 -11.00 16.71 4.26
CA VAL A 425 -11.20 16.32 5.65
C VAL A 425 -10.65 17.44 6.56
N PRO A 426 -11.44 17.96 7.53
CA PRO A 426 -10.96 18.94 8.48
C PRO A 426 -9.73 18.43 9.25
N GLU A 427 -8.77 19.30 9.56
CA GLU A 427 -7.51 18.91 10.21
C GLU A 427 -7.74 18.24 11.57
N GLU A 428 -8.75 18.68 12.32
CA GLU A 428 -9.15 18.14 13.61
C GLU A 428 -9.75 16.72 13.54
N ALA A 429 -10.24 16.31 12.37
CA ALA A 429 -10.82 15.00 12.12
C ALA A 429 -9.91 14.11 11.25
N SER A 430 -8.89 14.69 10.61
CA SER A 430 -7.95 13.98 9.76
C SER A 430 -6.91 13.26 10.63
N TRP A 431 -7.01 11.94 10.61
CA TRP A 431 -5.99 11.05 11.13
C TRP A 431 -6.01 9.77 10.32
N VAL A 432 -4.92 9.00 10.39
CA VAL A 432 -4.69 7.87 9.48
C VAL A 432 -5.83 6.85 9.50
N GLY A 433 -6.38 6.50 10.66
CA GLY A 433 -7.49 5.54 10.76
C GLY A 433 -8.81 6.11 10.22
N GLY A 434 -9.14 7.37 10.53
CA GLY A 434 -10.32 8.05 10.02
C GLY A 434 -10.31 8.21 8.50
N ASP A 435 -9.19 8.67 7.94
CA ASP A 435 -9.01 8.85 6.51
C ASP A 435 -9.02 7.50 5.76
N LEU A 436 -8.46 6.46 6.37
CA LEU A 436 -8.46 5.10 5.85
C LEU A 436 -9.89 4.56 5.74
N THR A 437 -10.66 4.60 6.83
CA THR A 437 -12.04 4.11 6.85
C THR A 437 -12.94 4.93 5.92
N LEU A 438 -12.77 6.25 5.88
CA LEU A 438 -13.48 7.13 4.94
C LEU A 438 -13.25 6.71 3.47
N ALA A 439 -12.00 6.36 3.12
CA ALA A 439 -11.66 5.89 1.78
C ALA A 439 -12.16 4.48 1.46
N ILE A 440 -12.17 3.60 2.47
CA ILE A 440 -12.66 2.23 2.33
C ILE A 440 -14.17 2.20 2.10
N LEU A 441 -14.93 3.03 2.81
CA LEU A 441 -16.40 2.98 2.75
C LEU A 441 -17.04 3.78 1.60
N SER A 442 -16.23 4.42 0.74
CA SER A 442 -16.74 5.23 -0.36
C SER A 442 -17.34 4.38 -1.49
N ASP A 443 -18.21 4.97 -2.31
CA ASP A 443 -18.81 4.26 -3.44
C ASP A 443 -17.85 4.17 -4.63
N VAL A 444 -16.91 5.12 -4.73
CA VAL A 444 -15.82 5.09 -5.71
C VAL A 444 -14.52 5.52 -5.05
N PHE A 445 -13.46 4.72 -5.25
CA PHE A 445 -12.12 5.05 -4.79
C PHE A 445 -11.14 5.25 -5.95
N ILE A 446 -10.47 6.40 -5.96
CA ILE A 446 -9.43 6.75 -6.94
C ILE A 446 -8.11 6.89 -6.19
N GLY A 447 -7.21 5.92 -6.37
CA GLY A 447 -5.99 5.81 -5.59
C GLY A 447 -4.71 5.97 -6.41
N ASN A 448 -3.60 6.18 -5.71
CA ASN A 448 -2.26 6.10 -6.29
C ASN A 448 -1.76 4.64 -6.27
N PRO A 449 -1.48 4.00 -7.42
CA PRO A 449 -1.07 2.59 -7.50
C PRO A 449 0.32 2.32 -6.94
N ALA A 450 1.14 3.34 -6.71
CA ALA A 450 2.46 3.22 -6.08
C ALA A 450 2.42 3.45 -4.56
N SER A 451 1.23 3.62 -3.97
CA SER A 451 1.07 3.82 -2.53
C SER A 451 0.55 2.55 -1.87
N SER A 452 1.35 1.95 -0.99
CA SER A 452 0.94 0.87 -0.08
C SER A 452 -0.37 1.17 0.67
N PHE A 453 -0.59 2.43 1.05
CA PHE A 453 -1.85 2.87 1.69
C PHE A 453 -3.06 2.76 0.75
N SER A 454 -2.92 3.12 -0.54
CA SER A 454 -3.99 2.91 -1.53
C SER A 454 -4.21 1.43 -1.79
N GLY A 455 -3.14 0.64 -1.81
CA GLY A 455 -3.20 -0.81 -1.97
C GLY A 455 -4.01 -1.46 -0.84
N PHE A 456 -3.74 -1.07 0.41
CA PHE A 456 -4.51 -1.55 1.56
C PHE A 456 -5.98 -1.10 1.52
N ILE A 457 -6.27 0.17 1.14
CA ILE A 457 -7.65 0.64 0.95
C ILE A 457 -8.37 -0.23 -0.09
N ALA A 458 -7.76 -0.46 -1.26
CA ALA A 458 -8.36 -1.26 -2.32
C ALA A 458 -8.57 -2.72 -1.90
N LYS A 459 -7.61 -3.34 -1.21
CA LYS A 459 -7.79 -4.69 -0.62
C LYS A 459 -8.98 -4.73 0.35
N SER A 460 -9.07 -3.73 1.22
CA SER A 460 -10.14 -3.68 2.23
C SER A 460 -11.51 -3.42 1.62
N ARG A 461 -11.57 -2.61 0.57
CA ARG A 461 -12.78 -2.41 -0.22
C ARG A 461 -13.28 -3.73 -0.79
N LEU A 462 -12.40 -4.51 -1.40
CA LEU A 462 -12.76 -5.83 -1.94
C LEU A 462 -13.21 -6.80 -0.83
N ALA A 463 -12.48 -6.86 0.28
CA ALA A 463 -12.82 -7.70 1.43
C ALA A 463 -14.21 -7.37 2.05
N LEU A 464 -14.62 -6.11 1.97
CA LEU A 464 -15.90 -5.60 2.47
C LEU A 464 -16.98 -5.50 1.38
N GLY A 465 -16.73 -6.03 0.18
CA GLY A 465 -17.71 -6.06 -0.91
C GLY A 465 -17.89 -4.72 -1.65
N PHE A 466 -17.04 -3.73 -1.42
CA PHE A 466 -17.05 -2.46 -2.14
C PHE A 466 -16.30 -2.56 -3.47
N GLY A 467 -17.00 -2.23 -4.56
CA GLY A 467 -16.45 -2.19 -5.92
C GLY A 467 -15.78 -0.85 -6.28
N HIS A 468 -15.62 -0.62 -7.59
CA HIS A 468 -15.19 0.67 -8.16
C HIS A 468 -13.84 1.19 -7.63
N ASN A 469 -12.83 0.31 -7.67
CA ASN A 469 -11.46 0.60 -7.29
C ASN A 469 -10.63 1.03 -8.51
N TYR A 470 -10.20 2.30 -8.56
CA TYR A 470 -9.47 2.86 -9.70
C TYR A 470 -8.04 3.22 -9.32
N LEU A 471 -7.16 2.22 -9.36
CA LEU A 471 -5.71 2.39 -9.12
C LEU A 471 -4.91 2.27 -10.41
N PHE A 472 -5.22 1.28 -11.25
CA PHE A 472 -4.41 0.93 -12.41
C PHE A 472 -5.13 1.32 -13.71
N ARG A 473 -4.90 2.56 -14.16
CA ARG A 473 -5.47 3.06 -15.41
C ARG A 473 -4.39 3.64 -16.32
N ALA A 474 -4.63 3.54 -17.62
CA ALA A 474 -3.80 4.19 -18.64
C ALA A 474 -4.65 4.64 -19.82
N LYS A 475 -4.10 5.52 -20.65
CA LYS A 475 -4.71 5.91 -21.92
C LYS A 475 -4.46 4.82 -22.96
N ASN A 476 -5.51 4.41 -23.67
CA ASN A 476 -5.40 3.52 -24.82
C ASN A 476 -5.03 4.29 -26.10
N ALA A 477 -4.95 3.59 -27.24
CA ALA A 477 -4.60 4.19 -28.54
C ALA A 477 -5.55 5.31 -29.01
N ASN A 478 -6.76 5.41 -28.45
CA ASN A 478 -7.75 6.45 -28.74
C ASN A 478 -7.75 7.57 -27.68
N ASP A 479 -6.69 7.68 -26.88
CA ASP A 479 -6.55 8.63 -25.78
C ASP A 479 -7.62 8.49 -24.67
N ARG A 480 -8.29 7.33 -24.59
CA ARG A 480 -9.31 7.05 -23.58
C ARG A 480 -8.70 6.33 -22.39
N TRP A 481 -9.02 6.82 -21.19
CA TRP A 481 -8.65 6.15 -19.95
C TRP A 481 -9.35 4.81 -19.80
N VAL A 482 -8.58 3.75 -19.59
CA VAL A 482 -9.06 2.39 -19.39
C VAL A 482 -8.36 1.74 -18.20
N THR A 483 -9.06 0.84 -17.53
CA THR A 483 -8.44 -0.04 -16.52
C THR A 483 -7.53 -1.03 -17.23
N VAL A 484 -6.27 -1.09 -16.80
CA VAL A 484 -5.22 -1.95 -17.40
C VAL A 484 -4.87 -3.14 -16.52
N CYS A 485 -5.23 -3.06 -15.24
CA CYS A 485 -5.08 -4.13 -14.25
C CYS A 485 -6.39 -4.23 -13.47
N GLY A 486 -6.95 -5.44 -13.35
CA GLY A 486 -8.20 -5.65 -12.62
C GLY A 486 -8.03 -5.46 -11.11
N ASP A 487 -9.14 -5.56 -10.38
CA ASP A 487 -9.18 -5.31 -8.93
C ASP A 487 -8.22 -6.22 -8.16
N ASN A 488 -8.04 -7.48 -8.59
CA ASN A 488 -7.13 -8.43 -7.94
C ASN A 488 -5.64 -8.09 -8.09
N CYS A 489 -5.27 -7.08 -8.90
CA CYS A 489 -3.87 -6.67 -9.03
C CYS A 489 -3.27 -6.12 -7.74
N VAL A 490 -4.09 -5.68 -6.78
CA VAL A 490 -3.62 -5.31 -5.44
C VAL A 490 -3.23 -6.52 -4.58
N PHE A 491 -3.47 -7.74 -5.05
CA PHE A 491 -2.98 -8.98 -4.45
C PHE A 491 -1.81 -9.59 -5.23
N ASP A 492 -1.44 -9.02 -6.39
CA ASP A 492 -0.26 -9.48 -7.13
C ASP A 492 0.99 -9.08 -6.36
N SER A 493 1.77 -10.08 -5.99
CA SER A 493 2.91 -9.91 -5.11
C SER A 493 4.04 -9.10 -5.76
N GLU A 494 4.23 -9.18 -7.09
CA GLU A 494 5.23 -8.36 -7.80
C GLU A 494 4.80 -6.89 -7.83
N ILE A 495 3.50 -6.64 -8.02
CA ILE A 495 2.93 -5.29 -7.98
C ILE A 495 3.07 -4.72 -6.57
N MET A 496 2.66 -5.46 -5.54
CA MET A 496 2.68 -5.01 -4.14
C MET A 496 4.09 -4.68 -3.65
N MET A 497 5.10 -5.48 -3.98
CA MET A 497 6.50 -5.19 -3.64
C MET A 497 7.01 -3.86 -4.22
N THR A 498 6.37 -3.35 -5.27
CA THR A 498 6.78 -2.11 -5.94
C THR A 498 6.00 -0.89 -5.41
N MET A 499 5.06 -1.07 -4.48
CA MET A 499 4.32 0.02 -3.83
C MET A 499 5.07 0.66 -2.64
N ALA A 500 6.36 0.34 -2.47
CA ALA A 500 7.18 0.74 -1.31
C ALA A 500 8.59 1.23 -1.69
#